data_AF-A0AA45RX27-F1
#
_entry.id   AF-A0AA45RX27-F1
#
_cell.length_a   1.000
_cell.length_b   1.000
_cell.length_c   1.000
_cell.angle_alpha   90.00
_cell.angle_beta   90.00
_cell.angle_gamma   90.00
#
_symmetry.space_group_name_H-M   'P 1'
#
loop_
_entity.id
_entity.type
_entity.pdbx_description
1 polymer ?
#
loop_
_entity_poly.entity_id
_entity_poly.type
_entity_poly.pdbx_seq_one_letter_code
_entity_poly.pdbx_strand_id
1 'polypeptide(L)' 'MKSKTNVLVTLAAATLLGVFGYRGFTRQVQPVAVSAATCTPEYIRGVGDAMERAILAAQCAKAARK' A
#
# COMPACT_ATOMS: atom_id res chain seq x y z
N MET A 1 6.44 8.83 42.02
CA MET A 1 7.22 8.28 40.88
C MET A 1 6.35 7.67 39.77
N LYS A 2 5.27 6.96 40.08
CA LYS A 2 4.38 6.26 39.12
C LYS A 2 3.80 7.11 37.96
N SER A 3 3.47 8.38 38.23
CA SER A 3 2.93 9.30 37.21
C SER A 3 3.96 9.68 36.13
N LYS A 4 5.23 9.88 36.51
CA LYS A 4 6.31 10.19 35.55
C LYS A 4 6.56 9.03 34.58
N THR A 5 6.44 7.80 35.07
CA THR A 5 6.57 6.58 34.26
C THR A 5 5.42 6.42 33.27
N ASN A 6 4.16 6.67 33.70
CA ASN A 6 3.01 6.62 32.80
C ASN A 6 3.11 7.65 31.67
N VAL A 7 3.55 8.88 31.99
CA VAL A 7 3.75 9.94 30.99
C VAL A 7 4.83 9.56 29.97
N LEU A 8 5.92 8.93 30.43
CA LEU A 8 6.98 8.46 29.55
C LEU A 8 6.49 7.35 28.59
N VAL A 9 5.69 6.42 29.11
CA VAL A 9 5.14 5.32 28.31
C VAL A 9 4.13 5.82 27.28
N THR A 10 3.24 6.74 27.66
CA THR A 10 2.27 7.31 26.71
C THR A 10 2.94 8.16 25.63
N LEU A 11 3.98 8.92 25.99
CA LEU A 11 4.77 9.67 25.01
C LEU A 11 5.47 8.74 24.01
N ALA A 12 6.07 7.65 24.51
CA ALA A 12 6.72 6.65 23.66
C ALA A 12 5.73 5.93 22.74
N ALA A 13 4.54 5.61 23.22
CA ALA A 13 3.48 5.01 22.39
C ALA A 13 3.01 5.98 21.30
N ALA A 14 2.80 7.25 21.64
CA ALA A 14 2.37 8.27 20.69
C ALA A 14 3.42 8.51 19.58
N THR A 15 4.72 8.54 19.92
CA THR A 15 5.77 8.69 18.92
C THR A 15 5.86 7.48 18.00
N LEU A 16 5.75 6.25 18.52
CA LEU A 16 5.72 5.05 17.69
C LEU A 16 4.54 5.07 16.72
N LEU A 17 3.32 5.35 17.21
CA LEU A 17 2.13 5.44 16.35
C LEU A 17 2.27 6.53 15.29
N GLY A 18 2.82 7.69 15.65
CA GLY A 18 3.10 8.77 14.70
C GLY A 18 4.08 8.33 13.60
N VAL A 19 5.18 7.65 13.97
CA VAL A 19 6.18 7.17 13.00
C VAL A 19 5.61 6.08 12.09
N PHE A 20 4.89 5.10 12.64
CA PHE A 20 4.28 4.04 11.85
C PHE A 20 3.16 4.56 10.95
N GLY A 21 2.31 5.45 11.45
CA GLY A 21 1.28 6.12 10.68
C GLY A 21 1.87 6.94 9.54
N TYR A 22 2.91 7.75 9.82
CA TYR A 22 3.59 8.54 8.80
C TYR A 22 4.30 7.67 7.76
N ARG A 23 4.99 6.60 8.17
CA ARG A 23 5.59 5.64 7.26
C ARG A 23 4.56 4.90 6.41
N GLY A 24 3.40 4.56 6.97
CA GLY A 24 2.30 3.96 6.23
C GLY A 24 1.72 4.92 5.19
N PHE A 25 1.52 6.18 5.58
CA PHE A 25 1.00 7.23 4.70
C PHE A 25 1.96 7.60 3.57
N THR A 26 3.26 7.65 3.86
CA THR A 26 4.31 7.95 2.87
C THR A 26 4.74 6.73 2.06
N ARG A 27 4.34 5.52 2.45
CA ARG A 27 4.53 4.32 1.62
C ARG A 27 3.64 4.44 0.40
N GLN A 28 4.18 5.03 -0.66
CA GLN A 28 3.63 4.84 -1.99
C GLN A 28 3.63 3.34 -2.26
N VAL A 29 2.43 2.77 -2.42
CA VAL A 29 2.27 1.41 -2.92
C VAL A 29 3.06 1.38 -4.22
N GLN A 30 4.16 0.62 -4.26
CA GLN A 30 4.94 0.52 -5.47
C GLN A 30 3.98 0.01 -6.56
N PRO A 31 3.79 0.76 -7.66
CA PRO A 31 2.97 0.27 -8.74
C PRO A 31 3.56 -1.07 -9.16
N VAL A 32 2.71 -2.10 -9.19
CA VAL A 32 3.13 -3.38 -9.75
C VAL A 32 3.60 -3.06 -11.17
N ALA A 33 4.81 -3.47 -11.51
CA ALA A 33 5.38 -3.15 -12.80
C ALA A 33 4.57 -3.90 -13.87
N VAL A 34 3.59 -3.22 -14.46
CA VAL A 34 2.79 -3.75 -15.56
C VAL A 34 3.59 -3.62 -16.86
N SER A 35 3.75 -4.73 -17.56
CA SER A 35 4.28 -4.76 -18.92
C SER A 35 3.13 -4.85 -19.92
N ALA A 36 3.38 -4.48 -21.18
CA ALA A 36 2.38 -4.64 -22.24
C ALA A 36 1.88 -6.11 -22.37
N ALA A 37 2.75 -7.09 -22.07
CA ALA A 37 2.41 -8.51 -22.08
C ALA A 37 1.39 -8.89 -20.99
N THR A 38 1.42 -8.22 -19.84
CA THR A 38 0.49 -8.46 -18.73
C THR A 38 -0.85 -7.72 -18.87
N CYS A 39 -0.95 -6.77 -19.81
CA CYS A 39 -2.16 -5.97 -20.02
C CYS A 39 -3.13 -6.56 -21.05
N THR A 40 -2.96 -7.83 -21.41
CA THR A 40 -3.88 -8.54 -22.29
C THR A 40 -5.12 -9.02 -21.53
N PRO A 41 -6.31 -9.03 -22.15
CA PRO A 41 -7.54 -9.47 -21.50
C PRO A 41 -7.47 -10.94 -21.07
N GLU A 42 -6.72 -11.78 -21.78
CA GLU A 42 -6.49 -13.18 -21.45
C GLU A 42 -5.70 -13.32 -20.15
N TYR A 43 -4.64 -12.52 -19.98
CA TYR A 43 -3.83 -12.52 -18.76
C TYR A 43 -4.64 -12.02 -17.55
N ILE A 44 -5.37 -10.91 -17.71
CA ILE A 44 -6.23 -10.35 -16.65
C ILE A 44 -7.28 -11.38 -16.21
N ARG A 45 -7.94 -12.05 -17.16
CA ARG A 45 -8.94 -13.08 -16.85
C ARG A 45 -8.33 -14.33 -16.21
N GLY A 46 -7.06 -14.61 -16.50
CA GLY A 46 -6.29 -15.71 -15.90
C GLY A 46 -5.89 -15.48 -14.44
N VAL A 47 -5.91 -14.24 -13.94
CA VAL A 47 -5.60 -13.95 -12.53
C VAL A 47 -6.72 -14.48 -11.63
N GLY A 48 -6.43 -15.48 -10.80
CA GLY A 48 -7.44 -16.15 -9.97
C GLY A 48 -8.02 -15.28 -8.85
N ASP A 49 -7.26 -14.33 -8.32
CA ASP A 49 -7.71 -13.42 -7.28
C ASP A 49 -8.41 -12.18 -7.85
N ALA A 50 -9.60 -11.88 -7.33
CA ALA A 50 -10.43 -10.78 -7.83
C ALA A 50 -9.82 -9.39 -7.54
N MET A 51 -9.15 -9.23 -6.41
CA MET A 51 -8.52 -7.97 -6.02
C MET A 51 -7.27 -7.73 -6.87
N GLU A 52 -6.44 -8.75 -7.05
CA GLU A 52 -5.24 -8.68 -7.88
C GLU A 52 -5.61 -8.39 -9.35
N ARG A 53 -6.67 -9.02 -9.85
CA ARG A 53 -7.23 -8.73 -11.18
C ARG A 53 -7.67 -7.27 -11.32
N ALA A 54 -8.35 -6.72 -10.32
CA ALA A 54 -8.79 -5.33 -10.33
C ALA A 54 -7.62 -4.34 -10.30
N ILE A 55 -6.59 -4.64 -9.50
CA ILE A 55 -5.35 -3.84 -9.42
C ILE A 55 -4.64 -3.86 -10.77
N LEU A 56 -4.48 -5.03 -11.38
CA LEU A 56 -3.80 -5.19 -12.67
C LEU A 56 -4.54 -4.42 -13.78
N ALA A 57 -5.88 -4.55 -13.85
CA ALA A 57 -6.70 -3.83 -14.80
C ALA A 57 -6.61 -2.30 -14.64
N ALA A 58 -6.65 -1.80 -13.40
CA ALA A 58 -6.51 -0.38 -13.11
C ALA A 58 -5.13 0.17 -13.51
N GLN A 59 -4.07 -0.60 -13.30
CA GLN A 59 -2.71 -0.20 -13.68
C GLN A 59 -2.50 -0.20 -15.19
N CYS A 60 -3.03 -1.19 -15.92
CA CYS A 60 -3.02 -1.20 -17.37
C CYS A 60 -3.81 -0.03 -17.98
N ALA A 61 -4.97 0.31 -17.41
CA ALA A 61 -5.75 1.48 -17.82
C ALA A 61 -5.01 2.80 -17.57
N LYS A 62 -4.26 2.89 -16.47
CA LYS A 62 -3.41 4.06 -16.16
C LYS A 62 -2.22 4.16 -17.11
N ALA A 63 -1.61 3.04 -17.49
CA ALA A 63 -0.51 3.02 -18.46
C ALA A 63 -0.96 3.42 -19.87
N ALA A 64 -2.18 3.06 -20.29
CA ALA A 64 -2.73 3.43 -21.60
C ALA A 64 -3.14 4.91 -21.72
N ARG A 65 -3.26 5.64 -20.60
CA ARG A 65 -3.61 7.07 -20.57
C ARG A 65 -2.40 8.00 -20.53
N LYS A 66 -1.19 7.47 -20.51
CA LYS A 66 0.06 8.22 -20.46
C LYS A 66 0.69 8.27 -21.85
#